data_AF-A0A8J3JZ55-F1
#
_entry.id   AF-A0A8J3JZ55-F1
#
_cell.length_a   1.000
_cell.length_b   1.000
_cell.length_c   1.000
_cell.angle_alpha   90.00
_cell.angle_beta   90.00
_cell.angle_gamma   90.00
#
_symmetry.space_group_name_H-M   'P 1'
#
loop_
_entity.id
_entity.type
_entity.pdbx_description
1 polymer ?
#
loop_
_entity_poly.entity_id
_entity_poly.type
_entity_poly.pdbx_seq_one_letter_code
_entity_poly.pdbx_strand_id
1 'polypeptide(L)'
;MGATATVLAAVGAWLLWPEDLPTQWPDKASFCANASLFEVSRQDQISGEQRLDAARAMEKSSPPALRDEMHVLVDDLVPESEPHSHVSAEEFQEITVKVGEFVERACGVNLPSIRT
;
A
#
# COMPACT_ATOMS: atom_id res chain seq x y z
N MET A 1 6.57 -18.71 -43.36
CA MET A 1 7.41 -18.91 -42.15
C MET A 1 7.50 -17.58 -41.45
N GLY A 2 6.66 -17.34 -40.45
CA GLY A 2 6.67 -16.09 -39.67
C GLY A 2 6.85 -16.46 -38.21
N ALA A 3 8.01 -16.11 -37.66
CA ALA A 3 8.34 -16.32 -36.25
C ALA A 3 7.69 -15.19 -35.44
N THR A 4 6.63 -15.51 -34.69
CA THR A 4 6.11 -14.62 -33.65
C THR A 4 7.00 -14.76 -32.43
N ALA A 5 7.87 -13.77 -32.22
CA ALA A 5 8.62 -13.62 -30.98
C ALA A 5 7.63 -13.29 -29.85
N THR A 6 7.39 -14.24 -28.96
CA THR A 6 6.69 -14.01 -27.70
C THR A 6 7.60 -13.23 -26.78
N VAL A 7 7.37 -11.92 -26.71
CA VAL A 7 7.88 -11.07 -25.63
C VAL A 7 7.16 -11.53 -24.37
N LEU A 8 7.83 -12.35 -23.55
CA LEU A 8 7.45 -12.61 -22.16
C LEU A 8 7.69 -11.31 -21.40
N ALA A 9 6.75 -10.38 -21.54
CA ALA A 9 6.68 -9.22 -20.70
C ALA A 9 6.40 -9.74 -19.27
N ALA A 10 7.28 -9.38 -18.34
CA ALA A 10 7.14 -9.61 -16.91
C ALA A 10 5.99 -8.75 -16.36
N VAL A 11 4.77 -8.98 -16.84
CA VAL A 11 3.51 -8.35 -16.41
C VAL A 11 2.74 -9.38 -15.58
N GLY A 12 3.44 -10.08 -14.68
CA GLY A 12 2.84 -11.12 -13.85
C GLY A 12 2.13 -10.56 -12.62
N ALA A 13 2.65 -9.46 -12.06
CA ALA A 13 2.17 -8.93 -10.79
C ALA A 13 1.03 -7.90 -10.92
N TRP A 14 0.86 -7.28 -12.10
CA TRP A 14 -0.18 -6.27 -12.33
C TRP A 14 -1.56 -6.84 -12.71
N LEU A 15 -1.63 -8.09 -13.18
CA LEU A 15 -2.89 -8.70 -13.64
C LEU A 15 -3.81 -9.17 -12.50
N LEU A 16 -3.33 -9.20 -11.26
CA LEU A 16 -4.10 -9.62 -10.09
C LEU A 16 -4.66 -8.43 -9.29
N TRP A 17 -4.37 -7.19 -9.70
CA TRP A 17 -4.94 -6.04 -9.04
C TRP A 17 -6.35 -5.76 -9.56
N PRO A 18 -7.37 -5.70 -8.70
CA PRO A 18 -8.65 -5.21 -9.14
C PRO A 18 -8.47 -3.74 -9.52
N GLU A 19 -8.60 -3.43 -10.81
CA GLU A 19 -8.62 -2.04 -11.30
C GLU A 19 -9.73 -1.23 -10.59
N ASP A 20 -10.78 -1.91 -10.12
CA ASP A 20 -11.88 -1.35 -9.35
C ASP A 20 -11.76 -1.57 -7.84
N LEU A 21 -12.22 -0.56 -7.08
CA LEU A 21 -12.37 -0.70 -5.63
C LEU A 21 -13.38 -1.82 -5.30
N PRO A 22 -13.16 -2.60 -4.24
CA PRO A 22 -14.10 -3.64 -3.84
C PRO A 22 -15.49 -3.03 -3.59
N THR A 23 -16.50 -3.59 -4.25
CA THR A 23 -17.90 -3.16 -4.11
C THR A 23 -18.47 -3.44 -2.72
N GLN A 24 -17.89 -4.40 -1.99
CA GLN A 24 -18.24 -4.73 -0.61
C GLN A 24 -16.99 -4.59 0.27
N TRP A 25 -16.94 -3.50 1.02
CA TRP A 25 -15.85 -3.20 1.95
C TRP A 25 -16.40 -2.50 3.20
N PRO A 26 -16.94 -3.26 4.17
CA PRO A 26 -17.63 -2.69 5.33
C PRO A 26 -16.72 -1.82 6.19
N ASP A 27 -15.42 -2.15 6.25
CA ASP A 27 -14.43 -1.43 7.05
C ASP A 27 -13.78 -0.24 6.32
N LYS A 28 -14.27 0.13 5.13
CA LYS A 28 -13.72 1.24 4.33
C LYS A 28 -13.64 2.55 5.11
N ALA A 29 -14.66 2.87 5.90
CA ALA A 29 -14.68 4.10 6.68
C ALA A 29 -13.55 4.13 7.73
N SER A 30 -13.34 3.01 8.43
CA SER A 30 -12.24 2.85 9.40
C SER A 30 -10.88 2.91 8.72
N PHE A 31 -10.75 2.28 7.54
CA PHE A 31 -9.51 2.35 6.75
C PHE A 31 -9.19 3.79 6.36
N CYS A 32 -10.15 4.53 5.79
CA CYS A 32 -9.93 5.91 5.36
C CYS A 32 -9.68 6.87 6.52
N ALA A 33 -10.30 6.63 7.69
CA ALA A 33 -10.02 7.41 8.89
C ALA A 33 -8.55 7.27 9.32
N ASN A 34 -8.00 6.06 9.29
CA ASN A 34 -6.58 5.84 9.59
C ASN A 34 -5.66 6.35 8.46
N ALA A 35 -6.05 6.20 7.21
CA ALA A 35 -5.30 6.73 6.06
C ALA A 35 -5.12 8.25 6.14
N SER A 36 -6.13 8.98 6.62
CA SER A 36 -6.05 10.44 6.81
C SER A 36 -4.99 10.89 7.81
N LEU A 37 -4.53 10.00 8.70
CA LEU A 37 -3.43 10.30 9.62
C LEU A 37 -2.09 10.40 8.87
N PHE A 38 -1.95 9.71 7.75
CA PHE A 38 -0.73 9.75 6.92
C PHE A 38 -0.70 10.93 5.94
N GLU A 39 -1.74 11.77 5.91
CA GLU A 39 -1.73 13.02 5.16
C GLU A 39 -0.53 13.90 5.57
N VAL A 40 0.17 14.46 4.58
CA VAL A 40 1.33 15.34 4.81
C VAL A 40 1.00 16.51 5.74
N SER A 41 -0.24 16.98 5.76
CA SER A 41 -0.72 18.04 6.65
C SER A 41 -0.70 17.68 8.15
N ARG A 42 -0.58 16.39 8.49
CA ARG A 42 -0.66 15.87 9.87
C ARG A 42 0.59 15.12 10.32
N GLN A 43 1.61 14.98 9.46
CA GLN A 43 2.78 14.17 9.77
C GLN A 43 3.62 14.74 10.92
N ASP A 44 3.62 16.05 11.11
CA ASP A 44 4.26 16.73 12.25
C ASP A 44 3.51 16.56 13.58
N GLN A 45 2.27 16.05 13.54
CA GLN A 45 1.37 15.93 14.69
C GLN A 45 1.23 14.50 15.22
N ILE A 46 1.84 13.51 14.56
CA ILE A 46 1.71 12.09 14.93
C ILE A 46 3.07 11.49 15.30
N SER A 47 3.11 10.76 16.41
CA SER A 47 4.32 10.04 16.84
C SER A 47 4.58 8.80 15.97
N GLY A 48 5.80 8.25 16.04
CA GLY A 48 6.15 6.99 15.35
C GLY A 48 5.26 5.81 15.78
N GLU A 49 4.93 5.73 17.08
CA GLU A 49 4.00 4.72 17.60
C GLU A 49 2.58 4.90 17.03
N GLN A 50 2.09 6.14 16.95
CA GLN A 50 0.78 6.42 16.37
C GLN A 50 0.71 6.09 14.87
N ARG A 51 1.82 6.29 14.14
CA ARG A 51 1.94 5.88 12.74
C ARG A 51 1.87 4.36 12.62
N LEU A 52 2.61 3.62 13.45
CA LEU A 52 2.60 2.16 13.41
C LEU A 52 1.22 1.59 13.77
N ASP A 53 0.55 2.15 14.78
CA ASP A 53 -0.81 1.74 15.15
C ASP A 53 -1.83 2.01 14.05
N ALA A 54 -1.73 3.19 13.40
CA ALA A 54 -2.57 3.54 12.26
C ALA A 54 -2.32 2.61 11.06
N ALA A 55 -1.05 2.27 10.77
CA ALA A 55 -0.69 1.37 9.68
C ALA A 55 -1.24 -0.05 9.93
N ARG A 56 -1.11 -0.58 11.14
CA ARG A 56 -1.69 -1.86 11.56
C ARG A 56 -3.22 -1.86 11.50
N ALA A 57 -3.85 -0.74 11.84
CA ALA A 57 -5.30 -0.58 11.72
C ALA A 57 -5.74 -0.57 10.24
N MET A 58 -4.97 0.08 9.36
CA MET A 58 -5.18 0.04 7.92
C MET A 58 -5.00 -1.37 7.36
N GLU A 59 -3.94 -2.09 7.72
CA GLU A 59 -3.73 -3.49 7.33
C GLU A 59 -4.93 -4.37 7.72
N LYS A 60 -5.42 -4.27 8.96
CA LYS A 60 -6.58 -5.05 9.43
C LYS A 60 -7.88 -4.72 8.71
N SER A 61 -8.09 -3.44 8.41
CA SER A 61 -9.30 -2.94 7.72
C SER A 61 -9.16 -2.95 6.20
N SER A 62 -8.00 -3.29 5.66
CA SER A 62 -7.74 -3.37 4.22
C SER A 62 -8.53 -4.52 3.58
N PRO A 63 -8.95 -4.36 2.32
CA PRO A 63 -9.54 -5.47 1.59
C PRO A 63 -8.48 -6.56 1.32
N PRO A 64 -8.89 -7.82 1.10
CA PRO A 64 -7.95 -8.92 0.89
C PRO A 64 -6.93 -8.66 -0.22
N ALA A 65 -7.33 -7.96 -1.29
CA ALA A 65 -6.47 -7.64 -2.42
C ALA A 65 -5.34 -6.63 -2.10
N LEU A 66 -5.40 -5.92 -0.98
CA LEU A 66 -4.41 -4.90 -0.55
C LEU A 66 -3.67 -5.33 0.73
N ARG A 67 -4.11 -6.43 1.36
CA ARG A 67 -3.68 -6.79 2.70
C ARG A 67 -2.22 -7.19 2.76
N ASP A 68 -1.76 -7.92 1.75
CA ASP A 68 -0.37 -8.37 1.65
C ASP A 68 0.57 -7.17 1.45
N GLU A 69 0.19 -6.22 0.59
CA GLU A 69 0.95 -4.99 0.38
C GLU A 69 0.98 -4.09 1.63
N MET A 70 -0.14 -4.00 2.36
CA MET A 70 -0.16 -3.27 3.63
C MET A 70 0.68 -3.94 4.71
N HIS A 71 0.76 -5.27 4.72
CA HIS A 71 1.61 -6.01 5.65
C HIS A 71 3.08 -5.62 5.45
N VAL A 72 3.55 -5.57 4.20
CA VAL A 72 4.92 -5.15 3.85
C VAL A 72 5.22 -3.73 4.32
N LEU A 73 4.27 -2.79 4.18
CA LEU A 73 4.43 -1.42 4.67
C LEU A 73 4.44 -1.33 6.20
N VAL A 74 3.64 -2.15 6.89
CA VAL A 74 3.61 -2.20 8.35
C VAL A 74 4.92 -2.74 8.90
N ASP A 75 5.46 -3.80 8.28
CA ASP A 75 6.71 -4.43 8.71
C ASP A 75 7.90 -3.47 8.58
N ASP A 76 7.95 -2.64 7.52
CA ASP A 76 9.01 -1.61 7.36
C ASP A 76 8.94 -0.51 8.45
N LEU A 77 7.75 -0.24 8.99
CA LEU A 77 7.56 0.74 10.07
C LEU A 77 7.95 0.20 11.46
N VAL A 78 8.26 -1.09 11.62
CA VAL A 78 8.66 -1.69 12.90
C VAL A 78 10.16 -1.46 13.15
N PRO A 79 10.56 -0.71 14.20
CA PRO A 79 11.94 -0.26 14.38
C PRO A 79 12.95 -1.33 14.85
N GLU A 80 12.55 -2.57 15.17
CA GLU A 80 13.38 -3.54 15.90
C GLU A 80 13.53 -4.93 15.26
N SER A 81 13.62 -5.07 13.93
CA SER A 81 14.04 -6.36 13.34
C SER A 81 14.91 -6.19 12.10
N GLU A 82 16.07 -6.84 12.09
CA GLU A 82 17.02 -6.97 10.98
C GLU A 82 16.36 -7.41 9.66
N PRO A 83 17.11 -7.34 8.53
CA PRO A 83 17.22 -6.18 7.66
C PRO A 83 15.90 -5.85 6.95
N HIS A 84 15.70 -4.56 6.65
CA HIS A 84 14.65 -3.96 5.81
C HIS A 84 13.96 -4.96 4.88
N SER A 85 12.64 -5.08 5.05
CA SER A 85 11.63 -5.72 4.19
C SER A 85 12.14 -6.89 3.32
N HIS A 86 11.54 -8.07 3.43
CA HIS A 86 11.88 -9.24 2.59
C HIS A 86 11.82 -9.01 1.06
N VAL A 87 11.37 -7.82 0.65
CA VAL A 87 11.24 -7.32 -0.72
C VAL A 87 12.41 -6.42 -1.11
N SER A 88 12.73 -6.40 -2.40
CA SER A 88 13.74 -5.46 -2.94
C SER A 88 13.29 -4.00 -2.79
N ALA A 89 14.22 -3.04 -2.85
CA ALA A 89 13.87 -1.61 -2.82
C ALA A 89 12.94 -1.20 -3.98
N GLU A 90 13.09 -1.84 -5.15
CA GLU A 90 12.23 -1.64 -6.32
C GLU A 90 10.81 -2.16 -6.05
N GLU A 91 10.70 -3.36 -5.49
CA GLU A 91 9.42 -3.97 -5.11
C GLU A 91 8.72 -3.18 -3.99
N PHE A 92 9.47 -2.70 -3.00
CA PHE A 92 8.96 -1.81 -1.97
C PHE A 92 8.40 -0.51 -2.57
N GLN A 93 9.12 0.09 -3.52
CA GLN A 93 8.66 1.30 -4.21
C GLN A 93 7.36 1.03 -4.99
N GLU A 94 7.26 -0.10 -5.69
CA GLU A 94 6.03 -0.50 -6.39
C GLU A 94 4.85 -0.69 -5.43
N ILE A 95 5.05 -1.40 -4.33
CA ILE A 95 4.05 -1.61 -3.26
C ILE A 95 3.56 -0.27 -2.72
N THR A 96 4.50 0.62 -2.45
CA THR A 96 4.23 1.95 -1.90
C THR A 96 3.35 2.72 -2.88
N VAL A 97 3.78 2.91 -4.14
CA VAL A 97 2.97 3.58 -5.19
C VAL A 97 1.56 2.99 -5.31
N LYS A 98 1.47 1.66 -5.34
CA LYS A 98 0.22 0.91 -5.48
C LYS A 98 -0.76 1.17 -4.34
N VAL A 99 -0.27 1.16 -3.10
CA VAL A 99 -1.06 1.49 -1.90
C VAL A 99 -1.49 2.96 -1.93
N GLY A 100 -0.61 3.88 -2.32
CA GLY A 100 -0.91 5.30 -2.45
C GLY A 100 -2.06 5.57 -3.43
N GLU A 101 -1.97 5.00 -4.64
CA GLU A 101 -3.02 5.14 -5.65
C GLU A 101 -4.35 4.50 -5.22
N PHE A 102 -4.27 3.40 -4.48
CA PHE A 102 -5.47 2.77 -3.92
C PHE A 102 -6.13 3.69 -2.87
N VAL A 103 -5.34 4.23 -1.93
CA VAL A 103 -5.84 5.14 -0.88
C VAL A 103 -6.42 6.42 -1.50
N GLU A 104 -5.77 6.99 -2.52
CA GLU A 104 -6.27 8.17 -3.22
C GLU A 104 -7.63 7.90 -3.86
N ARG A 105 -7.78 6.78 -4.59
CA ARG A 105 -9.06 6.40 -5.20
C ARG A 105 -10.12 6.04 -4.17
N ALA A 106 -9.73 5.33 -3.10
CA ALA A 106 -10.65 4.84 -2.08
C ALA A 106 -11.17 5.95 -1.17
N CYS A 107 -10.28 6.84 -0.73
CA CYS A 107 -10.49 7.76 0.37
C CYS A 107 -10.41 9.23 -0.06
N GLY A 108 -9.95 9.54 -1.28
CA GLY A 108 -9.70 10.91 -1.72
C GLY A 108 -8.50 11.57 -1.02
N VAL A 109 -7.66 10.76 -0.37
CA VAL A 109 -6.52 11.21 0.42
C VAL A 109 -5.26 11.04 -0.43
N ASN A 110 -4.58 12.15 -0.72
CA ASN A 110 -3.27 12.09 -1.34
C ASN A 110 -2.24 11.75 -0.26
N LEU A 111 -1.43 10.73 -0.50
CA LEU A 111 -0.30 10.31 0.35
C LEU A 111 1.02 10.66 -0.36
N PRO A 112 1.56 11.90 -0.21
CA PRO A 112 2.79 12.29 -0.88
C PRO A 112 4.03 11.49 -0.44
N SER A 113 4.05 11.03 0.82
CA SER A 113 5.19 10.31 1.41
C SER A 113 5.41 8.89 0.90
N ILE A 114 4.61 8.49 -0.08
CA ILE A 114 4.66 7.19 -0.74
C ILE A 114 5.28 7.32 -2.16
N ARG A 115 5.51 8.54 -2.66
CA ARG A 115 6.07 8.79 -4.00
C ARG A 115 7.52 9.28 -4.03
N THR A 116 8.17 9.43 -2.88
CA THR A 116 9.55 9.96 -2.79
C THR A 116 10.53 8.92 -2.29
#